data_AF-X1PW28-F1
#
_entry.id   AF-X1PW28-F1
#
_cell.length_a   1.000
_cell.length_b   1.000
_cell.length_c   1.000
_cell.angle_alpha   90.00
_cell.angle_beta   90.00
_cell.angle_gamma   90.00
#
_symmetry.space_group_name_H-M   'P 1'
#
loop_
_entity.id
_entity.type
_entity.pdbx_description
1 polymer ?
#
loop_
_entity_poly.entity_id
_entity_poly.type
_entity_poly.pdbx_seq_one_letter_code
_entity_poly.pdbx_strand_id
1 'polypeptide(L)'
;FDLIWADVDTKTLFAVELKTIGDQRLYISDKSKQSTNYNKIDLQLKKYSDFIKDHQDDLLSHYQRVFQVKKKLGILPSGLKCLDSLDYFTFEEEPILLIGDCAQEWINQQSERLNKALKDIAYGCFYQGKSTRQFYIPEKTKPNKYIFKQPFE
;
A
#
# COMPACT_ATOMS: atom_id res chain seq x y z
N PHE A 1 -3.73 -2.10 -8.36
CA PHE A 1 -3.45 -1.28 -7.18
C PHE A 1 -4.01 0.12 -7.41
N ASP A 2 -4.40 0.80 -6.34
CA ASP A 2 -5.18 2.06 -6.40
C ASP A 2 -4.29 3.31 -6.40
N LEU A 3 -3.16 3.25 -5.69
CA LEU A 3 -2.23 4.37 -5.55
C LEU A 3 -0.78 3.90 -5.75
N ILE A 4 0.10 4.88 -5.98
CA ILE A 4 1.55 4.75 -5.83
C ILE A 4 2.00 5.62 -4.67
N TRP A 5 2.79 5.04 -3.79
CA TRP A 5 3.56 5.78 -2.81
C TRP A 5 5.02 5.87 -3.27
N ALA A 6 5.63 7.05 -3.08
CA ALA A 6 7.03 7.28 -3.37
C ALA A 6 7.75 7.55 -2.04
N ASP A 7 8.60 6.61 -1.64
CA ASP A 7 9.50 6.76 -0.52
C ASP A 7 10.75 7.50 -1.00
N VAL A 8 10.90 8.74 -0.55
CA VAL A 8 12.01 9.60 -0.98
C VAL A 8 13.32 9.18 -0.34
N ASP A 9 13.27 8.63 0.86
CA ASP A 9 14.45 8.32 1.66
C ASP A 9 15.10 7.04 1.16
N THR A 10 14.29 6.02 0.85
CA THR A 10 14.77 4.77 0.25
C THR A 10 14.83 4.80 -1.28
N LYS A 11 14.27 5.84 -1.90
CA LYS A 11 14.10 5.96 -3.36
C LYS A 11 13.36 4.76 -3.94
N THR A 12 12.22 4.41 -3.34
CA THR A 12 11.43 3.26 -3.76
C THR A 12 9.98 3.64 -3.99
N LEU A 13 9.42 3.16 -5.10
CA LEU A 13 8.00 3.25 -5.41
C LEU A 13 7.29 2.00 -4.93
N PHE A 14 6.12 2.19 -4.32
CA PHE A 14 5.28 1.10 -3.84
C PHE A 14 3.90 1.19 -4.46
N ALA A 15 3.42 0.07 -4.99
CA ALA A 15 2.01 -0.11 -5.27
C ALA A 15 1.21 -0.18 -3.96
N VAL A 16 0.12 0.57 -3.86
CA VAL A 16 -0.75 0.57 -2.67
C VAL A 16 -2.17 0.18 -3.07
N GLU A 17 -2.70 -0.84 -2.40
CA GLU A 17 -4.10 -1.25 -2.48
C GLU A 17 -4.88 -0.69 -1.29
N LEU A 18 -6.01 -0.03 -1.57
CA LEU A 18 -6.87 0.56 -0.56
C LEU A 18 -8.08 -0.32 -0.27
N LYS A 19 -8.36 -0.51 1.02
CA LYS A 19 -9.57 -1.18 1.50
C LYS A 19 -10.18 -0.38 2.64
N THR A 20 -11.47 -0.53 2.86
CA THR A 20 -12.10 -0.19 4.13
C THR A 20 -12.50 -1.47 4.84
N ILE A 21 -12.82 -1.40 6.13
CA ILE A 21 -13.33 -2.55 6.88
C ILE A 21 -14.61 -3.15 6.27
N GLY A 22 -15.31 -2.44 5.38
CA GLY A 22 -16.49 -2.97 4.69
C GLY A 22 -16.16 -3.97 3.56
N ASP A 23 -14.89 -4.07 3.14
CA ASP A 23 -14.52 -4.94 2.03
C ASP A 23 -14.52 -6.42 2.45
N GLN A 24 -15.44 -7.19 1.85
CA GLN A 24 -15.63 -8.60 2.16
C GLN A 24 -14.38 -9.46 1.91
N ARG A 25 -13.52 -9.05 0.97
CA ARG A 25 -12.30 -9.79 0.60
C ARG A 25 -11.29 -9.84 1.75
N LEU A 26 -11.41 -8.92 2.72
CA LEU A 26 -10.61 -8.96 3.94
C LEU A 26 -10.94 -10.18 4.80
N TYR A 27 -12.17 -10.69 4.78
CA TYR A 27 -12.66 -11.69 5.75
C TYR A 27 -12.70 -13.12 5.22
N ILE A 28 -12.53 -13.32 3.90
CA ILE A 28 -12.62 -14.65 3.31
C ILE A 28 -11.43 -15.50 3.77
N SER A 29 -11.72 -16.65 4.39
CA SER A 29 -10.74 -17.64 4.81
C SER A 29 -10.93 -18.95 4.03
N ASP A 30 -9.89 -19.79 4.00
CA ASP A 30 -9.85 -21.05 3.21
C ASP A 30 -10.99 -22.04 3.47
N LYS A 31 -11.78 -21.86 4.53
CA LYS A 31 -12.86 -22.78 4.90
C LYS A 31 -14.15 -22.62 4.08
N SER A 32 -14.31 -21.57 3.27
CA SER A 32 -15.54 -21.40 2.48
C SER A 32 -15.42 -22.10 1.11
N LYS A 33 -16.14 -23.21 0.93
CA LYS A 33 -16.25 -23.98 -0.33
C LYS A 33 -16.80 -23.19 -1.55
N GLN A 34 -17.14 -21.91 -1.38
CA GLN A 34 -17.75 -21.04 -2.39
C GLN A 34 -16.86 -19.85 -2.81
N SER A 35 -15.66 -19.69 -2.25
CA SER A 35 -14.77 -18.62 -2.71
C SER A 35 -14.15 -19.04 -4.05
N THR A 36 -14.74 -18.61 -5.15
CA THR A 36 -14.01 -18.50 -6.41
C THR A 36 -12.71 -17.75 -6.14
N ASN A 37 -11.59 -18.19 -6.72
CA ASN A 37 -10.22 -17.71 -6.47
C ASN A 37 -9.98 -16.20 -6.73
N TYR A 38 -11.03 -15.40 -6.93
CA TYR A 38 -10.96 -13.99 -7.29
C TYR A 38 -11.36 -13.04 -6.15
N ASN A 39 -11.84 -13.56 -5.02
CA ASN A 39 -12.43 -12.74 -3.96
C ASN A 39 -11.59 -12.65 -2.68
N LYS A 40 -10.32 -13.06 -2.66
CA LYS A 40 -9.47 -12.93 -1.46
C LYS A 40 -8.42 -11.85 -1.63
N ILE A 41 -8.12 -11.13 -0.54
CA ILE A 41 -7.16 -10.02 -0.58
C ILE A 41 -5.72 -10.48 -0.86
N ASP A 42 -5.31 -11.63 -0.32
CA ASP A 42 -4.00 -12.25 -0.58
C ASP A 42 -3.82 -12.60 -2.06
N LEU A 43 -4.82 -13.21 -2.70
CA LEU A 43 -4.79 -13.53 -4.13
C LEU A 43 -4.76 -12.27 -5.01
N GLN A 44 -5.44 -11.21 -4.58
CA GLN A 44 -5.39 -9.93 -5.28
C GLN A 44 -4.00 -9.29 -5.19
N LEU A 45 -3.40 -9.24 -3.99
CA LEU A 45 -2.05 -8.70 -3.80
C LEU A 45 -0.99 -9.55 -4.50
N LYS A 46 -1.15 -10.88 -4.52
CA LYS A 46 -0.25 -11.78 -5.25
C LYS A 46 -0.25 -11.48 -6.75
N LYS A 47 -1.43 -11.28 -7.35
CA LYS A 47 -1.55 -10.87 -8.76
C LYS A 47 -0.87 -9.53 -9.04
N TYR A 48 -0.96 -8.57 -8.10
CA TYR A 48 -0.25 -7.31 -8.27
C TYR A 48 1.26 -7.50 -8.15
N SER A 49 1.73 -8.31 -7.21
CA SER A 49 3.15 -8.60 -7.10
C SER A 49 3.71 -9.26 -8.38
N ASP A 50 3.01 -10.27 -8.90
CA ASP A 50 3.39 -10.94 -10.15
C ASP A 50 3.39 -9.95 -11.33
N PHE A 51 2.36 -9.11 -11.44
CA PHE A 51 2.29 -8.06 -12.47
C PHE A 51 3.42 -7.02 -12.35
N ILE A 52 3.74 -6.57 -11.14
CA ILE A 52 4.80 -5.58 -10.92
C ILE A 52 6.15 -6.18 -11.32
N LYS A 53 6.40 -7.43 -10.92
CA LYS A 53 7.61 -8.14 -11.27
C LYS A 53 7.79 -8.29 -12.79
N ASP A 54 6.72 -8.64 -13.50
CA ASP A 54 6.76 -8.84 -14.95
C ASP A 54 6.87 -7.52 -15.74
N HIS A 55 6.51 -6.38 -15.13
CA HIS A 55 6.41 -5.08 -15.80
C HIS A 55 7.15 -3.94 -15.07
N GLN A 56 8.19 -4.27 -14.30
CA GLN A 56 8.85 -3.31 -13.40
C GLN A 56 9.40 -2.08 -14.12
N ASP A 57 10.10 -2.28 -15.23
CA ASP A 57 10.72 -1.20 -16.01
C ASP A 57 9.68 -0.27 -16.66
N ASP A 58 8.59 -0.85 -17.16
CA ASP A 58 7.48 -0.10 -17.75
C ASP A 58 6.76 0.75 -16.69
N LEU A 59 6.54 0.18 -15.50
CA LEU A 59 5.95 0.89 -14.37
C LEU A 59 6.84 2.05 -13.92
N LEU A 60 8.14 1.81 -13.76
CA LEU A 60 9.08 2.84 -13.37
C LEU A 60 9.10 3.99 -14.40
N SER A 61 9.22 3.66 -15.69
CA SER A 61 9.19 4.63 -16.79
C SER A 61 7.89 5.42 -16.83
N HIS A 62 6.75 4.75 -16.60
CA HIS A 62 5.44 5.37 -16.53
C HIS A 62 5.38 6.41 -15.40
N TYR A 63 5.79 6.05 -14.18
CA TYR A 63 5.68 6.94 -13.02
C TYR A 63 6.72 8.06 -13.02
N GLN A 64 7.90 7.86 -13.63
CA GLN A 64 8.83 8.94 -13.94
C GLN A 64 8.18 9.98 -14.84
N ARG A 65 7.47 9.56 -15.91
CA ARG A 65 6.75 10.48 -16.79
C ARG A 65 5.62 11.20 -16.08
N VAL A 66 4.82 10.48 -15.27
CA VAL A 66 3.74 11.09 -14.47
C VAL A 66 4.30 12.14 -13.51
N PHE A 67 5.42 11.84 -12.84
CA PHE A 67 6.11 12.80 -11.97
C PHE A 67 6.50 14.06 -12.73
N GLN A 68 7.14 13.94 -13.89
CA GLN A 68 7.56 15.10 -14.69
C GLN A 68 6.37 15.96 -15.14
N VAL A 69 5.25 15.34 -15.52
CA VAL A 69 4.01 16.07 -15.86
C VAL A 69 3.48 16.81 -14.62
N LYS A 70 3.36 16.14 -13.47
CA LYS A 70 2.89 16.76 -12.23
C LYS A 70 3.81 17.89 -11.76
N LYS A 71 5.13 17.76 -11.96
CA LYS A 71 6.12 18.80 -11.67
C LYS A 71 5.88 20.04 -12.51
N LYS A 72 5.74 19.88 -13.83
CA LYS A 72 5.47 20.97 -14.77
C LYS A 72 4.16 21.70 -14.45
N LEU A 73 3.15 20.98 -13.96
CA LEU A 73 1.87 21.54 -13.56
C LEU A 73 1.88 22.18 -12.16
N GLY A 74 2.97 22.06 -11.39
CA GLY A 74 3.06 22.62 -10.03
C GLY A 74 2.20 21.88 -8.99
N ILE A 75 1.72 20.67 -9.29
CA ILE A 75 0.81 19.89 -8.43
C ILE A 75 1.49 18.72 -7.71
N LEU A 76 2.83 18.73 -7.62
CA LEU A 76 3.54 17.74 -6.81
C LEU A 76 3.19 17.90 -5.32
N PRO A 77 2.96 16.79 -4.60
CA PRO A 77 2.89 16.79 -3.14
C PRO A 77 4.14 17.44 -2.54
N SER A 78 3.98 18.12 -1.39
CA SER A 78 5.07 18.85 -0.73
C SER A 78 6.33 18.01 -0.53
N GLY A 79 6.19 16.75 -0.11
CA GLY A 79 7.31 15.82 0.10
C GLY A 79 8.09 15.45 -1.18
N LEU A 80 7.54 15.72 -2.37
CA LEU A 80 8.19 15.43 -3.65
C LEU A 80 8.72 16.68 -4.37
N LYS A 81 8.44 17.88 -3.86
CA LYS A 81 8.80 19.14 -4.54
C LYS A 81 10.31 19.38 -4.60
N CYS A 82 11.08 18.83 -3.67
CA CYS A 82 12.55 18.94 -3.65
C CYS A 82 13.23 18.00 -4.65
N LEU A 83 12.49 17.07 -5.28
CA LEU A 83 13.07 16.11 -6.22
C LEU A 83 13.10 16.68 -7.63
N ASP A 84 14.22 16.38 -8.32
CA ASP A 84 14.36 16.71 -9.73
C ASP A 84 13.75 15.68 -10.67
N SER A 85 13.91 14.41 -10.33
CA SER A 85 13.35 13.27 -11.06
C SER A 85 13.18 12.07 -10.14
N LEU A 86 12.60 11.00 -10.69
CA LEU A 86 12.54 9.67 -10.08
C LEU A 86 13.49 8.69 -10.79
N ASP A 87 14.54 9.17 -11.46
CA ASP A 87 15.40 8.34 -12.32
C ASP A 87 16.19 7.29 -11.54
N TYR A 88 16.45 7.56 -10.26
CA TYR A 88 17.17 6.67 -9.35
C TYR A 88 16.23 5.89 -8.42
N PHE A 89 14.93 5.89 -8.69
CA PHE A 89 13.98 5.12 -7.90
C PHE A 89 13.92 3.69 -8.40
N THR A 90 13.71 2.76 -7.48
CA THR A 90 13.30 1.38 -7.77
C THR A 90 11.79 1.23 -7.58
N PHE A 91 11.24 0.11 -8.05
CA PHE A 91 9.83 -0.24 -7.80
C PHE A 91 9.77 -1.53 -6.99
N GLU A 92 9.19 -1.50 -5.79
CA GLU A 92 9.03 -2.67 -4.93
C GLU A 92 8.01 -3.66 -5.52
N GLU A 93 8.40 -4.93 -5.61
CA GLU A 93 7.56 -6.01 -6.15
C GLU A 93 6.38 -6.32 -5.21
N GLU A 94 6.59 -6.19 -3.90
CA GLU A 94 5.57 -6.48 -2.90
C GLU A 94 4.66 -5.26 -2.67
N PRO A 95 3.36 -5.33 -3.01
CA PRO A 95 2.45 -4.20 -2.79
C PRO A 95 2.17 -3.99 -1.30
N ILE A 96 1.70 -2.79 -0.98
CA ILE A 96 1.22 -2.41 0.35
C ILE A 96 -0.30 -2.54 0.40
N LEU A 97 -0.83 -3.12 1.48
CA LEU A 97 -2.24 -3.04 1.81
C LEU A 97 -2.47 -1.92 2.81
N LEU A 98 -3.35 -0.97 2.49
CA LEU A 98 -3.81 0.07 3.39
C LEU A 98 -5.31 -0.11 3.67
N ILE A 99 -5.65 -0.32 4.94
CA ILE A 99 -7.03 -0.51 5.39
C ILE A 99 -7.48 0.73 6.18
N GLY A 100 -8.42 1.48 5.63
CA GLY A 100 -9.10 2.60 6.27
C GLY A 100 -10.28 2.18 7.15
N ASP A 101 -10.81 3.15 7.88
CA ASP A 101 -11.97 3.01 8.79
C ASP A 101 -11.78 1.98 9.92
N CYS A 102 -10.53 1.71 10.31
CA CYS A 102 -10.22 0.73 11.33
C CYS A 102 -10.52 1.25 12.74
N ALA A 103 -11.46 0.62 13.45
CA ALA A 103 -11.51 0.71 14.90
C ALA A 103 -10.39 -0.15 15.51
N GLN A 104 -9.82 0.25 16.65
CA GLN A 104 -8.75 -0.52 17.32
C GLN A 104 -9.18 -1.97 17.59
N GLU A 105 -10.43 -2.17 18.01
CA GLU A 105 -11.02 -3.50 18.23
C GLU A 105 -10.96 -4.36 16.97
N TRP A 106 -11.32 -3.80 15.82
CA TRP A 106 -11.29 -4.50 14.55
C TRP A 106 -9.86 -4.93 14.18
N ILE A 107 -8.88 -4.04 14.38
CA ILE A 107 -7.48 -4.38 14.09
C ILE A 107 -7.03 -5.52 15.01
N ASN A 108 -7.30 -5.44 16.30
CA ASN A 108 -6.94 -6.49 17.25
C ASN A 108 -7.54 -7.86 16.85
N GLN A 109 -8.74 -7.87 16.26
CA GLN A 109 -9.40 -9.09 15.79
C GLN A 109 -8.83 -9.63 14.47
N GLN A 110 -8.36 -8.77 13.58
CA GLN A 110 -8.02 -9.17 12.20
C GLN A 110 -6.52 -9.20 11.90
N SER A 111 -5.70 -8.45 12.64
CA SER A 111 -4.31 -8.18 12.27
C SER A 111 -3.47 -9.44 12.22
N GLU A 112 -3.60 -10.34 13.20
CA GLU A 112 -2.82 -11.58 13.22
C GLU A 112 -3.08 -12.43 11.97
N ARG A 113 -4.36 -12.62 11.63
CA ARG A 113 -4.78 -13.40 10.47
C ARG A 113 -4.29 -12.77 9.16
N LEU A 114 -4.51 -11.46 8.98
CA LEU A 114 -4.11 -10.74 7.76
C LEU A 114 -2.58 -10.73 7.62
N ASN A 115 -1.86 -10.46 8.69
CA ASN A 115 -0.39 -10.46 8.66
C ASN A 115 0.17 -11.84 8.31
N LYS A 116 -0.45 -12.92 8.84
CA LYS A 116 -0.04 -14.28 8.50
C LYS A 116 -0.32 -14.61 7.03
N ALA A 117 -1.47 -14.20 6.50
CA ALA A 117 -1.84 -14.45 5.11
C ALA A 117 -0.97 -13.67 4.12
N LEU A 118 -0.48 -12.48 4.51
CA LEU A 118 0.21 -11.55 3.61
C LEU A 118 1.73 -11.55 3.75
N LYS A 119 2.28 -12.32 4.69
CA LYS A 119 3.69 -12.29 5.10
C LYS A 119 4.69 -12.37 3.93
N ASP A 120 4.40 -13.19 2.92
CA ASP A 120 5.28 -13.46 1.79
C ASP A 120 4.71 -12.90 0.47
N ILE A 121 3.72 -11.99 0.56
CA ILE A 121 2.97 -11.46 -0.60
C ILE A 121 2.99 -9.94 -0.62
N ALA A 122 2.97 -9.29 0.54
CA ALA A 122 2.83 -7.85 0.66
C ALA A 122 3.95 -7.28 1.52
N TYR A 123 4.43 -6.10 1.14
CA TYR A 123 5.47 -5.38 1.89
C TYR A 123 4.99 -5.02 3.30
N GLY A 124 3.69 -4.74 3.42
CA GLY A 124 3.07 -4.52 4.72
C GLY A 124 1.55 -4.31 4.62
N CYS A 125 0.89 -4.54 5.75
CA CYS A 125 -0.50 -4.18 5.98
C CYS A 125 -0.56 -3.05 7.00
N PHE A 126 -1.15 -1.92 6.62
CA PHE A 126 -1.24 -0.72 7.43
C PHE A 126 -2.71 -0.40 7.71
N TYR A 127 -2.98 -0.01 8.96
CA TYR A 127 -4.34 0.23 9.44
C TYR A 127 -4.49 1.71 9.80
N GLN A 128 -5.50 2.34 9.24
CA GLN A 128 -5.89 3.73 9.50
C GLN A 128 -7.26 3.77 10.16
N GLY A 129 -7.33 4.46 11.31
CA GLY A 129 -8.57 4.71 12.01
C GLY A 129 -9.27 5.99 11.57
N LYS A 130 -10.42 6.26 12.19
CA LYS A 130 -11.27 7.42 11.87
C LYS A 130 -10.59 8.77 12.10
N SER A 131 -9.62 8.85 13.00
CA SER A 131 -8.90 10.08 13.35
C SER A 131 -7.63 10.29 12.53
N THR A 132 -7.18 9.32 11.75
CA THR A 132 -5.91 9.41 11.02
C THR A 132 -6.10 9.91 9.60
N ARG A 133 -5.79 11.18 9.40
CA ARG A 133 -5.92 11.86 8.10
C ARG A 133 -4.69 11.74 7.20
N GLN A 134 -3.56 11.26 7.72
CA GLN A 134 -2.30 11.20 6.99
C GLN A 134 -1.78 9.76 6.91
N PHE A 135 -1.61 9.27 5.69
CA PHE A 135 -0.88 8.05 5.40
C PHE A 135 0.60 8.38 5.24
N TYR A 136 1.42 7.87 6.16
CA TYR A 136 2.87 7.94 6.09
C TYR A 136 3.42 6.57 6.48
N ILE A 137 4.11 5.91 5.56
CA ILE A 137 4.79 4.64 5.81
C ILE A 137 6.18 4.98 6.35
N PRO A 138 6.51 4.66 7.61
CA PRO A 138 7.81 5.06 8.17
C PRO A 138 8.96 4.22 7.61
N GLU A 139 10.10 4.87 7.36
CA GLU A 139 11.35 4.37 6.73
C GLU A 139 11.92 3.02 7.24
N LYS A 140 11.47 2.49 8.39
CA LYS A 140 12.05 1.32 9.07
C LYS A 140 11.14 0.10 9.19
N THR A 141 10.08 -0.04 8.40
CA THR A 141 9.09 -1.11 8.64
C THR A 141 8.84 -2.03 7.47
N LYS A 142 9.49 -3.20 7.53
CA LYS A 142 9.07 -4.42 6.81
C LYS A 142 7.94 -5.21 7.50
N PRO A 143 7.54 -4.88 8.73
CA PRO A 143 6.20 -5.29 9.20
C PRO A 143 5.56 -4.36 10.26
N ASN A 144 4.22 -4.33 10.28
CA ASN A 144 3.35 -3.78 11.33
C ASN A 144 3.58 -2.32 11.75
N LYS A 145 2.70 -1.39 11.33
CA LYS A 145 2.42 -0.18 12.13
C LYS A 145 0.95 0.18 12.17
N TYR A 146 0.47 0.35 13.40
CA TYR A 146 -0.70 1.13 13.73
C TYR A 146 -0.35 2.60 13.53
N ILE A 147 -0.91 3.25 12.50
CA ILE A 147 -0.76 4.69 12.34
C ILE A 147 -1.99 5.30 13.03
N PHE A 148 -1.93 5.46 14.34
CA PHE A 148 -2.84 6.35 15.08
C PHE A 148 -2.07 7.63 15.41
N LYS A 149 -2.27 8.69 14.63
CA LYS A 149 -1.91 10.03 15.10
C LYS A 149 -3.05 10.50 16.01
N GLN A 150 -2.73 10.81 17.25
CA GLN A 150 -3.62 11.60 18.11
C GLN A 150 -3.95 12.92 17.39
N PRO A 151 -5.14 13.51 17.61
CA PRO A 151 -5.40 14.86 17.14
C PRO A 151 -4.31 15.78 17.71
N PHE A 152 -3.73 16.63 16.84
CA PHE A 152 -2.88 17.72 17.29
C PHE A 152 -3.72 18.59 18.24
N GLU A 153 -3.31 18.67 19.51
CA GLU A 153 -3.77 19.69 20.46
C GLU A 153 -3.25 21.07 20.05
#